data_AF-A0A6M3LGN4-F1
#
_entry.id   AF-A0A6M3LGN4-F1
#
_cell.length_a   1.000
_cell.length_b   1.000
_cell.length_c   1.000
_cell.angle_alpha   90.00
_cell.angle_beta   90.00
_cell.angle_gamma   90.00
#
_symmetry.space_group_name_H-M   'P 1'
#
loop_
_entity.id
_entity.type
_entity.pdbx_description
1 polymer ?
#
loop_
_entity_poly.entity_id
_entity_poly.type
_entity_poly.pdbx_seq_one_letter_code
_entity_poly.pdbx_strand_id
1 'polypeptide(L)'
;MIWKATESIQCEWCGKWFVPSIAKQKCCTDACRGFLWRQNNPRIDIRILKFVMLVLAQELNVKMQENKNRFFLNGADMAKLEHKYKERKGE
;
A
#
# COMPACT_ATOMS: atom_id res chain seq x y z
N MET A 1 -10.20 7.56 -44.57
CA MET A 1 -10.74 6.19 -44.45
C MET A 1 -11.89 6.21 -43.46
N ILE A 2 -13.10 5.85 -43.88
CA ILE A 2 -14.29 5.82 -43.02
C ILE A 2 -14.39 4.41 -42.45
N TRP A 3 -14.14 4.24 -41.15
CA TRP A 3 -14.32 2.96 -40.47
C TRP A 3 -15.83 2.72 -40.30
N LYS A 4 -16.34 1.61 -40.82
CA LYS A 4 -17.72 1.16 -40.57
C LYS A 4 -17.65 -0.09 -39.71
N ALA A 5 -18.14 0.01 -38.48
CA ALA A 5 -18.28 -1.16 -37.63
C ALA A 5 -19.45 -2.03 -38.14
N THR A 6 -19.16 -3.25 -38.54
CA THR A 6 -20.14 -4.24 -38.98
C THR A 6 -20.46 -5.27 -37.90
N GLU A 7 -19.67 -5.34 -36.83
CA GLU A 7 -19.78 -6.36 -35.79
C GLU A 7 -20.26 -5.74 -34.47
N SER A 8 -21.31 -6.33 -33.89
CA SER A 8 -21.75 -6.00 -32.55
C SER A 8 -20.79 -6.60 -31.53
N ILE A 9 -20.33 -5.80 -30.58
CA ILE A 9 -19.48 -6.25 -29.47
C ILE A 9 -20.23 -6.11 -28.14
N GLN A 10 -19.79 -6.85 -27.13
CA GLN A 10 -20.35 -6.77 -25.79
C GLN A 10 -19.65 -5.66 -24.98
N CYS A 11 -20.42 -4.83 -24.28
CA CYS A 11 -19.87 -3.79 -23.40
C CYS A 11 -19.16 -4.42 -22.19
N GLU A 12 -17.89 -4.05 -21.98
CA GLU A 12 -17.07 -4.57 -20.86
C GLU A 12 -17.63 -4.22 -19.47
N TRP A 13 -18.42 -3.15 -19.35
CA TRP A 13 -19.01 -2.72 -18.08
C TRP A 13 -20.41 -3.30 -17.81
N CYS A 14 -21.34 -3.14 -18.75
CA CYS A 14 -22.75 -3.52 -18.53
C CYS A 14 -23.20 -4.81 -19.23
N GLY A 15 -22.33 -5.45 -20.03
CA GLY A 15 -22.63 -6.70 -20.72
C GLY A 15 -23.62 -6.58 -21.89
N LYS A 16 -24.11 -5.38 -22.21
CA LYS A 16 -25.02 -5.17 -23.36
C LYS A 16 -24.27 -5.18 -24.68
N TRP A 17 -24.88 -5.77 -25.71
CA TRP A 17 -24.37 -5.74 -27.08
C TRP A 17 -24.62 -4.38 -27.72
N PHE A 18 -23.61 -3.85 -28.42
CA PHE A 18 -23.71 -2.57 -29.13
C PHE A 18 -22.81 -2.56 -30.37
N VAL A 19 -23.11 -1.67 -31.32
CA VAL A 19 -22.25 -1.44 -32.48
C VAL A 19 -21.28 -0.29 -32.15
N PRO A 20 -19.96 -0.51 -32.15
CA PRO A 20 -19.01 0.52 -31.80
C PRO A 20 -18.91 1.57 -32.90
N SER A 21 -18.87 2.85 -32.55
CA SER A 21 -18.67 3.93 -33.54
C SER A 21 -17.20 4.06 -33.95
N ILE A 22 -16.28 3.53 -33.13
CA ILE A 22 -14.83 3.55 -33.36
C ILE A 22 -14.20 2.20 -32.98
N ALA A 23 -13.14 1.79 -33.67
CA ALA A 23 -12.48 0.49 -33.47
C ALA A 23 -12.01 0.22 -32.03
N LYS A 24 -11.65 1.26 -31.28
CA LYS A 24 -11.16 1.15 -29.89
C LYS A 24 -12.27 1.29 -28.83
N GLN A 25 -13.54 1.33 -29.21
CA GLN A 25 -14.65 1.49 -28.27
C GLN A 25 -14.92 0.17 -27.55
N LYS A 26 -14.82 0.18 -26.22
CA LYS A 26 -15.06 -0.97 -25.34
C LYS A 26 -16.40 -0.91 -24.60
N CYS A 27 -17.07 0.24 -24.64
CA CYS A 27 -18.27 0.53 -23.86
C CYS A 27 -19.36 1.14 -24.72
N CYS A 28 -20.61 0.76 -24.45
CA CYS A 28 -21.77 1.22 -25.21
C CYS A 28 -22.07 2.72 -25.02
N THR A 29 -21.67 3.29 -23.88
CA THR A 29 -21.90 4.70 -23.53
C THR A 29 -20.70 5.29 -22.80
N ASP A 30 -20.57 6.62 -22.82
CA ASP A 30 -19.55 7.33 -22.04
C ASP A 30 -19.74 7.13 -20.54
N ALA A 31 -20.97 6.94 -20.07
CA ALA A 31 -21.24 6.58 -18.68
C ALA A 31 -20.58 5.24 -18.31
N CYS A 32 -20.79 4.19 -19.12
CA CYS A 32 -20.16 2.88 -18.94
C CYS A 32 -18.63 2.98 -18.98
N ARG A 33 -18.08 3.77 -19.90
CA ARG A 33 -16.64 4.06 -19.97
C ARG A 33 -16.14 4.73 -18.69
N GLY A 34 -16.87 5.70 -18.15
CA GLY A 34 -16.52 6.41 -16.92
C GLY A 34 -16.59 5.52 -15.68
N PHE A 35 -17.53 4.57 -15.62
CA PHE A 35 -17.59 3.57 -14.55
C PHE A 35 -16.43 2.58 -14.62
N LEU A 36 -16.17 2.03 -15.81
CA LEU A 36 -15.03 1.14 -16.04
C LEU A 36 -13.70 1.81 -15.68
N TRP A 37 -13.54 3.09 -16.05
CA TRP A 37 -12.35 3.86 -15.70
C TRP A 37 -12.18 4.04 -14.19
N ARG A 38 -13.26 4.35 -13.45
CA ARG A 38 -13.23 4.49 -11.99
C ARG A 38 -12.96 3.17 -11.27
N GLN A 39 -13.46 2.06 -11.80
CA GLN A 39 -13.16 0.73 -11.26
C GLN A 39 -11.67 0.40 -11.43
N ASN A 40 -11.10 0.68 -12.60
CA ASN A 40 -9.69 0.41 -12.90
C ASN A 40 -8.73 1.44 -12.30
N ASN A 41 -9.22 2.62 -11.92
CA ASN A 41 -8.45 3.70 -11.29
C ASN A 41 -9.14 4.11 -10.00
N PRO A 42 -9.15 3.24 -8.97
CA PRO A 42 -9.72 3.60 -7.69
C PRO A 42 -8.98 4.82 -7.15
N ARG A 43 -9.73 5.89 -6.86
CA ARG A 43 -9.17 7.03 -6.13
C ARG A 43 -8.92 6.57 -4.70
N ILE A 44 -7.65 6.30 -4.37
CA ILE A 44 -7.24 6.14 -2.99
C ILE A 44 -7.43 7.51 -2.33
N ASP A 45 -8.26 7.56 -1.29
CA ASP A 45 -8.42 8.77 -0.50
C ASP A 45 -7.07 9.08 0.19
N ILE A 46 -6.50 10.25 -0.11
CA ILE A 46 -5.23 10.69 0.46
C ILE A 46 -5.27 10.77 1.99
N ARG A 47 -6.45 10.92 2.60
CA ARG A 47 -6.64 10.87 4.05
C ARG A 47 -6.41 9.47 4.60
N ILE A 48 -6.91 8.45 3.90
CA ILE A 48 -6.68 7.05 4.26
C ILE A 48 -5.19 6.73 4.11
N LEU A 49 -4.56 7.14 3.00
CA LEU A 49 -3.12 6.93 2.80
C LEU A 49 -2.28 7.61 3.88
N LYS A 50 -2.59 8.86 4.23
CA LYS A 50 -1.92 9.59 5.32
C LYS A 50 -2.12 8.91 6.67
N PHE A 51 -3.33 8.43 6.97
CA PHE A 51 -3.61 7.72 8.21
C PHE A 51 -2.81 6.42 8.31
N VAL A 52 -2.80 5.61 7.26
CA VAL A 52 -2.00 4.37 7.20
C VAL A 52 -0.51 4.67 7.40
N MET A 53 0.03 5.68 6.73
CA MET A 53 1.43 6.08 6.89
C MET A 53 1.76 6.52 8.33
N LEU A 54 0.84 7.22 9.00
CA LEU A 54 1.03 7.69 10.37
C LEU A 54 1.01 6.51 11.37
N VAL A 55 0.10 5.56 11.19
CA VAL A 55 0.05 4.33 12.00
C VAL A 55 1.32 3.50 11.82
N LEU A 56 1.77 3.30 10.57
CA LEU A 56 3.02 2.57 10.30
C LEU A 56 4.25 3.25 10.90
N ALA A 57 4.33 4.58 10.83
CA ALA A 57 5.42 5.34 11.46
C ALA A 57 5.42 5.17 12.99
N GLN A 58 4.23 5.12 13.61
CA GLN A 58 4.11 4.91 15.05
C GLN A 58 4.58 3.50 15.46
N GLU A 59 4.18 2.46 14.72
CA GLU A 59 4.64 1.08 14.98
C GLU A 59 6.16 0.94 14.86
N LEU A 60 6.76 1.56 13.84
CA LEU A 60 8.21 1.57 13.66
C LEU A 60 8.93 2.28 14.81
N ASN A 61 8.35 3.38 15.32
CA ASN A 61 8.93 4.12 16.43
C ASN A 61 8.90 3.33 17.74
N VAL A 62 7.80 2.60 18.00
CA VAL A 62 7.70 1.68 19.15
C VAL A 62 8.76 0.58 19.05
N LYS A 63 8.88 -0.08 17.90
CA LYS A 63 9.91 -1.12 17.68
C LYS A 63 11.33 -0.59 17.85
N MET A 64 11.60 0.65 17.44
CA MET A 64 12.89 1.29 17.67
C MET A 64 13.17 1.55 19.15
N GLN A 65 12.18 2.00 19.93
CA GLN A 65 12.33 2.17 21.38
C GLN A 65 12.59 0.84 22.08
N GLU A 66 11.87 -0.23 21.73
CA GLU A 66 12.09 -1.56 22.28
C GLU A 66 13.51 -2.06 22.00
N ASN A 67 14.01 -1.89 20.78
CA ASN A 67 15.40 -2.26 20.44
C ASN A 67 16.44 -1.43 21.19
N LYS A 68 16.22 -0.12 21.36
CA LYS A 68 17.11 0.72 22.19
C LYS A 68 17.10 0.24 23.64
N ASN A 69 15.93 -0.01 24.22
CA ASN A 69 15.80 -0.49 25.60
C ASN A 69 16.50 -1.83 25.79
N ARG A 70 16.39 -2.74 24.82
CA ARG A 70 17.10 -4.03 24.82
C ARG A 70 18.62 -3.86 24.78
N PHE A 71 19.12 -2.93 23.97
CA PHE A 71 20.54 -2.62 23.90
C PHE A 71 21.06 -2.04 25.22
N PHE A 72 20.31 -1.11 25.83
CA PHE A 72 20.65 -0.53 27.13
C PHE A 72 20.65 -1.57 28.26
N LEU A 73 19.67 -2.47 28.32
CA LEU A 73 19.61 -3.55 29.32
C LEU A 73 20.82 -4.49 29.20
N ASN A 74 21.17 -4.90 27.97
CA ASN A 74 22.35 -5.73 27.74
C ASN A 74 23.66 -5.04 28.14
N GLY A 75 23.77 -3.72 27.92
CA GLY A 75 24.92 -2.93 28.37
C GLY A 75 25.02 -2.83 29.90
N ALA A 76 23.88 -2.65 30.57
CA ALA A 76 23.82 -2.62 32.04
C ALA A 76 24.20 -3.99 32.66
N ASP A 77 23.76 -5.10 32.06
CA ASP A 77 24.14 -6.44 32.50
C ASP A 77 25.63 -6.72 32.31
N MET A 78 26.23 -6.24 31.21
CA MET A 78 27.68 -6.35 30.98
C MET A 78 28.48 -5.53 32.00
N ALA A 79 28.08 -4.28 32.29
CA ALA A 79 28.72 -3.47 33.31
C ALA A 79 28.64 -4.11 34.72
N LYS A 80 27.51 -4.75 35.03
CA LYS A 80 27.30 -5.47 36.29
C LYS A 80 28.15 -6.75 36.38
N LEU A 81 28.38 -7.42 35.25
CA LEU A 81 29.30 -8.56 35.15
C LEU A 81 30.77 -8.13 35.31
N GLU A 82 31.17 -7.02 34.71
CA GLU A 82 32.53 -6.47 34.86
C GLU A 82 32.84 -6.05 36.29
N HIS A 83 31.90 -5.38 36.98
CA HIS A 83 32.07 -5.03 38.39
C HIS A 83 32.27 -6.27 39.27
N LYS A 84 31.43 -7.30 39.10
CA LYS A 84 31.58 -8.59 39.81
C LYS A 84 32.88 -9.31 39.48
N TYR A 85 33.47 -9.08 38.31
CA TYR A 85 34.74 -9.68 37.93
C TYR A 85 35.92 -8.97 38.60
N LYS A 86 35.85 -7.63 38.76
CA LYS A 86 36.84 -6.84 39.49
C LYS A 86 36.81 -7.14 41.00
N GLU A 87 35.62 -7.19 41.60
CA GLU A 87 35.46 -7.54 43.03
C GLU A 87 36.01 -8.93 43.38
N ARG A 88 35.93 -9.91 42.46
CA ARG A 88 36.46 -11.26 42.67
C ARG A 88 37.97 -11.40 42.44
N LYS A 89 38.61 -10.43 41.78
CA LYS A 89 40.06 -10.46 41.50
C LYS A 89 40.91 -9.78 42.56
N GLY A 90 40.30 -9.20 43.61
CA GLY A 90 41.03 -8.59 44.71
C GLY A 90 41.86 -7.40 44.27
N GLU A 91 41.19 -6.28 44.01
CA GLU A 91 41.73 -4.98 44.45
C GLU A 91 41.35 -4.78 45.92
#